data_AF-A0A6A3PDX2-F1
#
_entry.id   AF-A0A6A3PDX2-F1
#
_cell.length_a   1.000
_cell.length_b   1.000
_cell.length_c   1.000
_cell.angle_alpha   90.00
_cell.angle_beta   90.00
_cell.angle_gamma   90.00
#
_symmetry.space_group_name_H-M   'P 1'
#
loop_
_entity.id
_entity.type
_entity.pdbx_description
1 polymer ?
#
loop_
_entity_poly.entity_id
_entity_poly.type
_entity_poly.pdbx_seq_one_letter_code
_entity_poly.pdbx_strand_id
1 'polypeptide(L)'
;MLKVEIATPQDKYTGEQLETMKKTYEEIESRLGNNGDAANLTPEWFIPWYELLLDKGNHLGAGSFGSVCRAKWLDSDVVVKQVTLPGSDRNPESAYSFDSLFEPIDQSPLDPQTTAKRTEAQTMFRREADIWFGFSHPHVVRLFGACHIGRPFFVCEYATHGTLDRYLRKHPDELWTKLREAALGVQYLHARGVVHGDLKGNNIVIGSDLKAKVTDFGLSSLADSEDSSAISGALHWVAPECLADKNVENAATKTTFESDVYSLGMCIVEALRVVEAVKTRKPSNGCLPWGVIDIVAVKYHVRCGKLPPRPECEDGQWGLIRRMCAAKPEERIKISTVVDELERLANDTNTQANDVTDRMHSANQESVALVTAEARKLLAEWRSNTEQHNVSLVMYDSLRDRIKSVDELIAEGDHEAACWSAFHSLVVEARASTANLKSTGRDLIS
;
A
#
# COMPACT_ATOMS: atom_id res chain seq x y z
N MET A 1 -27.15 -0.33 -22.94
CA MET A 1 -25.93 0.47 -23.25
C MET A 1 -25.26 -0.06 -24.52
N LEU A 2 -24.82 -1.33 -24.56
CA LEU A 2 -24.20 -1.98 -25.74
C LEU A 2 -24.96 -1.78 -27.07
N LYS A 3 -26.31 -1.90 -27.05
CA LYS A 3 -27.17 -1.64 -28.23
C LYS A 3 -27.02 -0.23 -28.82
N VAL A 4 -26.91 0.77 -27.95
CA VAL A 4 -26.78 2.19 -28.34
C VAL A 4 -25.38 2.44 -28.90
N GLU A 5 -24.37 1.82 -28.30
CA GLU A 5 -22.97 1.95 -28.67
C GLU A 5 -22.67 1.27 -30.02
N ILE A 6 -23.27 0.10 -30.29
CA ILE A 6 -23.26 -0.56 -31.61
C ILE A 6 -23.96 0.32 -32.67
N ALA A 7 -25.05 0.99 -32.31
CA ALA A 7 -25.81 1.84 -33.22
C ALA A 7 -25.12 3.19 -33.53
N THR A 8 -24.24 3.66 -32.64
CA THR A 8 -23.51 4.93 -32.79
C THR A 8 -22.03 4.79 -32.40
N PRO A 9 -21.20 4.14 -33.24
CA PRO A 9 -19.84 3.75 -32.85
C PRO A 9 -18.84 4.89 -32.62
N GLN A 10 -19.19 6.15 -32.94
CA GLN A 10 -18.33 7.35 -32.80
C GLN A 10 -16.85 7.16 -33.26
N ASP A 11 -16.60 6.32 -34.26
CA ASP A 11 -15.26 5.91 -34.72
C ASP A 11 -14.34 5.35 -33.60
N LYS A 12 -14.91 4.95 -32.45
CA LYS A 12 -14.18 4.39 -31.31
C LYS A 12 -13.73 2.95 -31.51
N TYR A 13 -14.36 2.22 -32.42
CA TYR A 13 -14.20 0.76 -32.57
C TYR A 13 -13.77 0.39 -33.98
N THR A 14 -12.84 -0.55 -34.09
CA THR A 14 -12.49 -1.19 -35.37
C THR A 14 -13.65 -2.06 -35.86
N GLY A 15 -13.66 -2.40 -37.16
CA GLY A 15 -14.70 -3.25 -37.73
C GLY A 15 -14.82 -4.62 -37.04
N GLU A 16 -13.71 -5.19 -36.61
CA GLU A 16 -13.66 -6.46 -35.88
C GLU A 16 -14.21 -6.35 -34.44
N GLN A 17 -13.93 -5.23 -33.77
CA GLN A 17 -14.49 -4.93 -32.45
C GLN A 17 -16.02 -4.76 -32.53
N LEU A 18 -16.50 -4.04 -33.54
CA LEU A 18 -17.92 -3.86 -33.82
C LEU A 18 -18.64 -5.18 -34.09
N GLU A 19 -18.01 -6.09 -34.84
CA GLU A 19 -18.55 -7.41 -35.13
C GLU A 19 -18.64 -8.29 -33.87
N THR A 20 -17.59 -8.23 -33.04
CA THR A 20 -17.57 -8.92 -31.75
C THR A 20 -18.67 -8.40 -30.82
N MET A 21 -18.82 -7.07 -30.73
CA MET A 21 -19.87 -6.42 -29.94
C MET A 21 -21.28 -6.83 -30.40
N LYS A 22 -21.51 -6.92 -31.73
CA LYS A 22 -22.79 -7.39 -32.29
C LYS A 22 -23.06 -8.85 -31.94
N LYS A 23 -22.09 -9.74 -32.13
CA LYS A 23 -22.23 -11.17 -31.79
C LYS A 23 -22.51 -11.36 -30.30
N THR A 24 -21.85 -10.60 -29.44
CA THR A 24 -22.12 -10.59 -28.00
C THR A 24 -23.52 -10.05 -27.69
N TYR A 25 -23.97 -8.99 -28.36
CA TYR A 25 -25.33 -8.47 -28.20
C TYR A 25 -26.40 -9.51 -28.55
N GLU A 26 -26.27 -10.17 -29.71
CA GLU A 26 -27.21 -11.18 -30.19
C GLU A 26 -27.24 -12.41 -29.27
N GLU A 27 -26.08 -12.83 -28.75
CA GLU A 27 -26.00 -13.95 -27.80
C GLU A 27 -26.66 -13.60 -26.45
N ILE A 28 -26.49 -12.37 -25.96
CA ILE A 28 -27.17 -11.88 -24.75
C ILE A 28 -28.68 -11.79 -24.98
N GLU A 29 -29.12 -11.25 -26.12
CA GLU A 29 -30.54 -11.11 -26.47
C GLU A 29 -31.24 -12.47 -26.61
N SER A 30 -30.56 -13.46 -27.19
CA SER A 30 -31.03 -14.85 -27.29
C SER A 30 -31.18 -15.52 -25.92
N ARG A 31 -30.27 -15.25 -24.98
CA ARG A 31 -30.34 -15.76 -23.60
C ARG A 31 -31.44 -15.07 -22.77
N LEU A 32 -31.67 -13.77 -22.98
CA LEU A 32 -32.78 -13.01 -22.38
C LEU A 32 -34.15 -13.51 -22.84
N GLY A 33 -34.27 -13.88 -24.12
CA GLY A 33 -35.54 -14.32 -24.71
C GLY A 33 -36.07 -15.66 -24.19
N ASN A 34 -35.21 -16.50 -23.63
CA ASN A 34 -35.56 -17.87 -23.21
C ASN A 34 -35.80 -18.04 -21.69
N ASN A 35 -35.39 -17.08 -20.85
CA ASN A 35 -35.68 -17.04 -19.41
C ASN A 35 -35.52 -15.60 -18.93
N GLY A 36 -36.62 -14.94 -18.56
CA GLY A 36 -36.72 -13.51 -18.27
C GLY A 36 -36.02 -13.02 -16.99
N ASP A 37 -34.78 -13.43 -16.71
CA ASP A 37 -33.95 -12.85 -15.66
C ASP A 37 -32.78 -12.07 -16.28
N ALA A 38 -33.07 -10.83 -16.69
CA ALA A 38 -32.02 -9.88 -17.08
C ALA A 38 -31.01 -9.62 -15.93
N ALA A 39 -31.44 -9.80 -14.68
CA ALA A 39 -30.62 -9.69 -13.48
C ALA A 39 -29.57 -10.81 -13.33
N ASN A 40 -29.70 -11.92 -14.05
CA ASN A 40 -28.75 -13.05 -14.01
C ASN A 40 -27.64 -12.99 -15.09
N LEU A 41 -27.69 -12.02 -16.01
CA LEU A 41 -26.73 -11.99 -17.13
C LEU A 41 -25.44 -11.25 -16.81
N THR A 42 -25.51 -10.26 -15.91
CA THR A 42 -24.35 -9.49 -15.48
C THR A 42 -24.45 -9.26 -13.98
N PRO A 43 -23.55 -9.83 -13.17
CA PRO A 43 -23.49 -9.56 -11.74
C PRO A 43 -23.36 -8.06 -11.45
N GLU A 44 -23.78 -7.60 -10.26
CA GLU A 44 -23.72 -6.18 -9.88
C GLU A 44 -22.28 -5.61 -9.91
N TRP A 45 -21.29 -6.46 -9.67
CA TRP A 45 -19.88 -6.10 -9.74
C TRP A 45 -19.32 -6.04 -11.17
N PHE A 46 -20.10 -6.35 -12.20
CA PHE A 46 -19.59 -6.45 -13.56
C PHE A 46 -19.10 -5.10 -14.09
N ILE A 47 -17.80 -5.00 -14.40
CA ILE A 47 -17.20 -3.87 -15.10
C ILE A 47 -16.71 -4.37 -16.46
N PRO A 48 -17.22 -3.85 -17.58
CA PRO A 48 -16.74 -4.24 -18.89
C PRO A 48 -15.32 -3.71 -19.14
N TRP A 49 -14.51 -4.49 -19.84
CA TRP A 49 -13.10 -4.16 -20.13
C TRP A 49 -12.91 -2.84 -20.89
N TYR A 50 -13.87 -2.44 -21.73
CA TYR A 50 -13.78 -1.21 -22.53
C TYR A 50 -13.99 0.08 -21.71
N GLU A 51 -14.46 -0.02 -20.46
CA GLU A 51 -14.51 1.12 -19.54
C GLU A 51 -13.15 1.43 -18.89
N LEU A 52 -12.18 0.52 -19.00
CA LEU A 52 -10.85 0.68 -18.43
C LEU A 52 -9.91 1.35 -19.43
N LEU A 53 -9.39 2.51 -19.03
CA LEU A 53 -8.31 3.19 -19.71
C LEU A 53 -7.00 2.74 -19.07
N LEU A 54 -6.45 1.65 -19.60
CA LEU A 54 -5.21 1.06 -19.10
C LEU A 54 -4.02 1.99 -19.39
N ASP A 55 -3.07 2.08 -18.45
CA ASP A 55 -1.88 2.90 -18.59
C ASP A 55 -0.71 2.04 -19.13
N LYS A 56 -0.33 2.27 -20.40
CA LYS A 56 0.61 1.45 -21.19
C LYS A 56 1.99 1.23 -20.56
N GLY A 57 2.39 2.05 -19.57
CA GLY A 57 3.68 1.95 -18.90
C GLY A 57 3.66 1.43 -17.46
N ASN A 58 2.49 1.20 -16.87
CA ASN A 58 2.36 1.01 -15.42
C ASN A 58 1.96 -0.43 -15.02
N HIS A 59 2.77 -1.40 -15.46
CA HIS A 59 2.77 -2.73 -14.87
C HIS A 59 3.28 -2.63 -13.42
N LEU A 60 2.46 -3.07 -12.46
CA LEU A 60 2.78 -3.00 -11.03
C LEU A 60 3.44 -4.29 -10.54
N GLY A 61 3.14 -5.43 -11.16
CA GLY A 61 3.79 -6.70 -10.86
C GLY A 61 3.06 -7.90 -11.48
N ALA A 62 3.71 -9.06 -11.38
CA ALA A 62 3.17 -10.34 -11.77
C ALA A 62 3.38 -11.37 -10.64
N GLY A 63 2.47 -12.32 -10.51
CA GLY A 63 2.49 -13.34 -9.48
C GLY A 63 1.81 -14.63 -9.92
N SER A 64 1.65 -15.57 -8.98
CA SER A 64 1.04 -16.88 -9.23
C SER A 64 -0.42 -16.82 -9.70
N PHE A 65 -1.13 -15.74 -9.38
CA PHE A 65 -2.51 -15.53 -9.82
C PHE A 65 -2.62 -14.84 -11.19
N GLY A 66 -1.56 -14.17 -11.66
CA GLY A 66 -1.54 -13.44 -12.93
C GLY A 66 -0.80 -12.11 -12.86
N SER A 67 -1.36 -11.06 -13.47
CA SER A 67 -0.70 -9.76 -13.63
C SER A 67 -1.48 -8.63 -12.95
N VAL A 68 -0.76 -7.59 -12.52
CA VAL A 68 -1.32 -6.42 -11.86
C VAL A 68 -0.85 -5.17 -12.59
N CYS A 69 -1.79 -4.33 -13.02
CA CYS A 69 -1.49 -3.06 -13.67
C CYS A 69 -2.32 -1.92 -13.10
N ARG A 70 -1.81 -0.69 -13.27
CA ARG A 70 -2.58 0.52 -13.00
C ARG A 70 -3.44 0.85 -14.22
N ALA A 71 -4.66 1.30 -13.97
CA ALA A 71 -5.57 1.77 -14.99
C ALA A 71 -6.36 2.98 -14.49
N LYS A 72 -7.16 3.57 -15.38
CA LYS A 72 -8.21 4.51 -15.01
C LYS A 72 -9.57 3.92 -15.29
N TRP A 73 -10.50 4.11 -14.36
CA TRP A 73 -11.92 3.83 -14.52
C TRP A 73 -12.71 5.06 -14.06
N LEU A 74 -13.55 5.62 -14.94
CA LEU A 74 -14.27 6.87 -14.68
C LEU A 74 -13.36 8.00 -14.13
N ASP A 75 -12.24 8.22 -14.82
CA ASP A 75 -11.18 9.17 -14.46
C ASP A 75 -10.47 8.95 -13.10
N SER A 76 -10.80 7.89 -12.39
CA SER A 76 -10.18 7.50 -11.12
C SER A 76 -9.08 6.47 -11.33
N ASP A 77 -7.97 6.60 -10.61
CA ASP A 77 -6.90 5.60 -10.61
C ASP A 77 -7.37 4.31 -9.92
N VAL A 78 -7.20 3.19 -10.62
CA VAL A 78 -7.57 1.85 -10.14
C VAL A 78 -6.45 0.86 -10.40
N VAL A 79 -6.52 -0.29 -9.73
CA VAL A 79 -5.69 -1.46 -10.00
C VAL A 79 -6.52 -2.50 -10.72
N VAL A 80 -5.97 -3.04 -11.80
CA VAL A 80 -6.54 -4.18 -12.52
C VAL A 80 -5.69 -5.40 -12.23
N LYS A 81 -6.29 -6.43 -11.65
CA LYS A 81 -5.65 -7.73 -11.37
C LYS A 81 -6.19 -8.76 -12.35
N GLN A 82 -5.42 -9.07 -13.37
CA GLN A 82 -5.79 -10.03 -14.39
C GLN A 82 -5.41 -11.44 -13.92
N VAL A 83 -6.35 -12.37 -14.07
CA VAL A 83 -6.19 -13.77 -13.68
C VAL A 83 -5.75 -14.60 -14.88
N THR A 84 -4.69 -15.38 -14.71
CA THR A 84 -4.24 -16.34 -15.74
C THR A 84 -5.11 -17.59 -15.68
N LEU A 85 -5.71 -17.97 -16.81
CA LEU A 85 -6.55 -19.17 -16.88
C LEU A 85 -5.74 -20.38 -17.35
N PRO A 86 -6.05 -21.61 -16.88
CA PRO A 86 -5.46 -22.83 -17.43
C PRO A 86 -5.59 -22.89 -18.96
N GLY A 87 -4.46 -23.13 -19.63
CA GLY A 87 -4.36 -23.21 -21.09
C GLY A 87 -4.49 -21.87 -21.82
N SER A 88 -4.37 -20.71 -21.15
CA SER A 88 -4.53 -19.40 -21.81
C SER A 88 -3.33 -18.92 -22.62
N ASP A 89 -2.12 -19.46 -22.45
CA ASP A 89 -0.93 -18.94 -23.13
C ASP A 89 0.07 -20.04 -23.54
N ARG A 90 0.43 -20.09 -24.83
CA ARG A 90 1.58 -20.86 -25.36
C ARG A 90 2.90 -20.09 -25.27
N ASN A 91 2.86 -18.80 -24.93
CA ASN A 91 4.04 -17.95 -24.80
C ASN A 91 3.98 -17.14 -23.48
N PRO A 92 4.80 -17.45 -22.46
CA PRO A 92 4.77 -16.79 -21.16
C PRO A 92 5.00 -15.27 -21.23
N GLU A 93 5.70 -14.77 -22.26
CA GLU A 93 5.99 -13.34 -22.41
C GLU A 93 4.79 -12.50 -22.87
N SER A 94 3.82 -13.08 -23.60
CA SER A 94 2.61 -12.36 -24.05
C SER A 94 1.50 -12.34 -22.99
N ALA A 95 1.52 -13.27 -22.03
CA ALA A 95 0.57 -13.33 -20.91
C ALA A 95 0.64 -12.07 -20.01
N TYR A 96 1.80 -11.39 -20.02
CA TYR A 96 2.05 -10.15 -19.29
C TYR A 96 1.95 -8.90 -20.17
N SER A 97 1.58 -9.06 -21.44
CA SER A 97 1.41 -7.94 -22.37
C SER A 97 0.11 -7.20 -22.07
N PHE A 98 0.22 -5.88 -22.09
CA PHE A 98 -0.86 -4.90 -21.98
C PHE A 98 -2.04 -5.16 -22.93
N ASP A 99 -1.77 -5.72 -24.11
CA ASP A 99 -2.78 -5.99 -25.14
C ASP A 99 -3.59 -7.27 -24.85
N SER A 100 -3.15 -8.12 -23.91
CA SER A 100 -3.77 -9.41 -23.62
C SER A 100 -5.20 -9.32 -23.05
N LEU A 101 -5.55 -8.20 -22.40
CA LEU A 101 -6.93 -7.94 -21.94
C LEU A 101 -7.93 -7.82 -23.11
N PHE A 102 -7.43 -7.49 -24.31
CA PHE A 102 -8.23 -7.30 -25.52
C PHE A 102 -8.16 -8.49 -26.48
N GLU A 103 -7.26 -9.45 -26.24
CA GLU A 103 -7.10 -10.61 -27.10
C GLU A 103 -8.23 -11.63 -26.85
N PRO A 104 -8.88 -12.14 -27.92
CA PRO A 104 -9.77 -13.28 -27.81
C PRO A 104 -9.04 -14.45 -27.15
N ILE A 105 -9.68 -15.11 -26.17
CA ILE A 105 -9.15 -16.38 -25.66
C ILE A 105 -9.07 -17.36 -26.82
N ASP A 106 -7.92 -18.02 -27.00
CA ASP A 106 -7.77 -19.11 -27.95
C ASP A 106 -8.85 -20.18 -27.70
N GLN A 107 -9.79 -20.29 -28.64
CA GLN A 107 -10.91 -21.23 -28.61
C GLN A 107 -10.53 -22.59 -29.21
N SER A 108 -9.23 -22.81 -29.50
CA SER A 108 -8.74 -24.11 -29.92
C SER A 108 -9.18 -25.20 -28.93
N PRO A 109 -9.54 -26.40 -29.42
CA PRO A 109 -9.96 -27.49 -28.56
C PRO A 109 -8.88 -27.78 -27.50
N LEU A 110 -9.22 -27.58 -26.23
CA LEU A 110 -8.39 -27.98 -25.10
C LEU A 110 -8.66 -29.45 -24.77
N ASP A 111 -7.69 -30.10 -24.15
CA ASP A 111 -7.92 -31.42 -23.58
C ASP A 111 -8.97 -31.34 -22.44
N PRO A 112 -9.67 -32.45 -22.14
CA PRO A 112 -10.73 -32.46 -21.13
C PRO A 112 -10.27 -32.01 -19.73
N GLN A 113 -9.01 -32.27 -19.37
CA GLN A 113 -8.46 -31.94 -18.04
C GLN A 113 -8.21 -30.44 -17.92
N THR A 114 -7.62 -29.80 -18.94
CA THR A 114 -7.44 -28.34 -18.98
C THR A 114 -8.77 -27.60 -19.03
N THR A 115 -9.76 -28.14 -19.75
CA THR A 115 -11.12 -27.58 -19.81
C THR A 115 -11.81 -27.59 -18.44
N ALA A 116 -11.68 -28.69 -17.69
CA ALA A 116 -12.19 -28.79 -16.33
C ALA A 116 -11.51 -27.78 -15.39
N LYS A 117 -10.17 -27.73 -15.38
CA LYS A 117 -9.39 -26.76 -14.59
C LYS A 117 -9.78 -25.31 -14.91
N ARG A 118 -9.99 -24.97 -16.19
CA ARG A 118 -10.43 -23.63 -16.61
C ARG A 118 -11.83 -23.29 -16.07
N THR A 119 -12.76 -24.23 -16.15
CA THR A 119 -14.14 -24.04 -15.66
C THR A 119 -14.17 -23.85 -14.14
N GLU A 120 -13.33 -24.60 -13.43
CA GLU A 120 -13.15 -24.47 -11.99
C GLU A 120 -12.57 -23.10 -11.62
N ALA A 121 -11.50 -22.65 -12.29
CA ALA A 121 -10.91 -21.33 -12.08
C ALA A 121 -11.92 -20.19 -12.34
N GLN A 122 -12.74 -20.29 -13.38
CA GLN A 122 -13.81 -19.32 -13.65
C GLN A 122 -14.89 -19.31 -12.56
N THR A 123 -15.22 -20.48 -12.01
CA THR A 123 -16.20 -20.61 -10.92
C THR A 123 -15.65 -20.00 -9.64
N MET A 124 -14.39 -20.27 -9.31
CA MET A 124 -13.69 -19.66 -8.16
C MET A 124 -13.59 -18.14 -8.32
N PHE A 125 -13.29 -17.65 -9.52
CA PHE A 125 -13.19 -16.22 -9.80
C PHE A 125 -14.50 -15.49 -9.50
N ARG A 126 -15.63 -16.03 -9.99
CA ARG A 126 -16.95 -15.44 -9.72
C ARG A 126 -17.27 -15.44 -8.24
N ARG A 127 -17.02 -16.55 -7.55
CA ARG A 127 -17.24 -16.67 -6.11
C ARG A 127 -16.42 -15.65 -5.32
N GLU A 128 -15.16 -15.45 -5.70
CA GLU A 128 -14.29 -14.45 -5.05
C GLU A 128 -14.77 -13.02 -5.34
N ALA A 129 -15.21 -12.73 -6.57
CA ALA A 129 -15.81 -11.44 -6.91
C ALA A 129 -17.06 -11.16 -6.07
N ASP A 130 -17.97 -12.14 -5.93
CA ASP A 130 -19.19 -12.01 -5.13
C ASP A 130 -18.88 -11.70 -3.65
N ILE A 131 -17.92 -12.44 -3.07
CA ILE A 131 -17.52 -12.25 -1.66
C ILE A 131 -16.85 -10.88 -1.47
N TRP A 132 -15.87 -10.54 -2.32
CA TRP A 132 -15.09 -9.32 -2.17
C TRP A 132 -15.91 -8.07 -2.48
N PHE A 133 -16.83 -8.11 -3.45
CA PHE A 133 -17.71 -6.98 -3.75
C PHE A 133 -18.59 -6.58 -2.56
N GLY A 134 -19.00 -7.56 -1.74
CA GLY A 134 -19.77 -7.32 -0.52
C GLY A 134 -18.96 -6.70 0.64
N PHE A 135 -17.64 -6.50 0.49
CA PHE A 135 -16.79 -6.01 1.57
C PHE A 135 -16.64 -4.49 1.53
N SER A 136 -16.84 -3.87 2.70
CA SER A 136 -16.61 -2.44 2.90
C SER A 136 -15.99 -2.23 4.29
N HIS A 137 -14.69 -1.97 4.30
CA HIS A 137 -13.93 -1.71 5.52
C HIS A 137 -12.74 -0.79 5.23
N PRO A 138 -12.39 0.17 6.11
CA PRO A 138 -11.26 1.08 5.87
C PRO A 138 -9.90 0.39 5.72
N HIS A 139 -9.76 -0.83 6.25
CA HIS A 139 -8.49 -1.58 6.29
C HIS A 139 -8.48 -2.83 5.40
N VAL A 140 -9.40 -2.91 4.44
CA VAL A 140 -9.44 -3.96 3.41
C VAL A 140 -9.54 -3.25 2.06
N VAL A 141 -8.72 -3.62 1.09
CA VAL A 141 -8.76 -3.02 -0.25
C VAL A 141 -10.15 -3.20 -0.85
N ARG A 142 -10.76 -2.11 -1.31
CA ARG A 142 -12.10 -2.13 -1.88
C ARG A 142 -12.09 -2.70 -3.30
N LEU A 143 -13.00 -3.64 -3.58
CA LEU A 143 -13.33 -4.02 -4.95
C LEU A 143 -14.34 -3.01 -5.52
N PHE A 144 -14.06 -2.49 -6.71
CA PHE A 144 -15.02 -1.68 -7.46
C PHE A 144 -15.85 -2.54 -8.40
N GLY A 145 -15.25 -3.59 -8.95
CA GLY A 145 -15.93 -4.59 -9.75
C GLY A 145 -14.96 -5.57 -10.39
N ALA A 146 -15.43 -6.37 -11.32
CA ALA A 146 -14.66 -7.39 -12.01
C ALA A 146 -15.26 -7.71 -13.39
N CYS A 147 -14.46 -8.30 -14.26
CA CYS A 147 -14.92 -8.85 -15.53
C CYS A 147 -14.65 -10.34 -15.57
N HIS A 148 -15.66 -11.13 -15.91
CA HIS A 148 -15.53 -12.59 -16.07
C HIS A 148 -15.57 -13.02 -17.55
N ILE A 149 -15.77 -12.07 -18.47
CA ILE A 149 -15.87 -12.32 -19.91
C ILE A 149 -14.48 -12.16 -20.52
N GLY A 150 -14.08 -13.11 -21.36
CA GLY A 150 -12.71 -13.14 -21.88
C GLY A 150 -11.73 -13.48 -20.77
N ARG A 151 -10.57 -12.79 -20.72
CA ARG A 151 -9.58 -12.95 -19.66
C ARG A 151 -10.12 -12.30 -18.37
N PRO A 152 -10.37 -13.07 -17.29
CA PRO A 152 -10.98 -12.51 -16.08
C PRO A 152 -10.05 -11.54 -15.37
N PHE A 153 -10.62 -10.47 -14.81
CA PHE A 153 -9.86 -9.51 -14.01
C PHE A 153 -10.71 -8.85 -12.92
N PHE A 154 -10.05 -8.41 -11.85
CA PHE A 154 -10.63 -7.58 -10.79
C PHE A 154 -10.23 -6.12 -10.97
N VAL A 155 -11.11 -5.19 -10.62
CA VAL A 155 -10.87 -3.75 -10.57
C VAL A 155 -11.02 -3.29 -9.14
N CYS A 156 -9.93 -2.84 -8.51
CA CYS A 156 -9.92 -2.48 -7.10
C CYS A 156 -9.20 -1.16 -6.83
N GLU A 157 -9.30 -0.70 -5.58
CA GLU A 157 -8.66 0.52 -5.09
C GLU A 157 -7.15 0.53 -5.36
N TYR A 158 -6.64 1.66 -5.84
CA TYR A 158 -5.20 1.90 -5.99
C TYR A 158 -4.59 2.44 -4.70
N ALA A 159 -3.72 1.65 -4.10
CA ALA A 159 -2.93 2.05 -2.93
C ALA A 159 -1.75 2.94 -3.35
N THR A 160 -1.99 4.26 -3.38
CA THR A 160 -1.05 5.27 -3.91
C THR A 160 0.31 5.29 -3.20
N HIS A 161 0.38 4.86 -1.94
CA HIS A 161 1.61 4.85 -1.16
C HIS A 161 2.36 3.50 -1.24
N GLY A 162 1.76 2.48 -1.86
CA GLY A 162 2.35 1.17 -2.10
C GLY A 162 2.37 0.27 -0.88
N THR A 163 3.30 -0.68 -0.85
CA THR A 163 3.42 -1.69 0.21
C THR A 163 3.89 -1.09 1.55
N LEU A 164 3.54 -1.77 2.64
CA LEU A 164 3.88 -1.37 4.00
C LEU A 164 5.39 -1.18 4.18
N ASP A 165 6.22 -2.09 3.65
CA ASP A 165 7.68 -2.00 3.75
C ASP A 165 8.20 -0.72 3.07
N ARG A 166 7.68 -0.38 1.89
CA ARG A 166 8.05 0.84 1.15
C ARG A 166 7.63 2.10 1.89
N TYR A 167 6.47 2.07 2.53
CA TYR A 167 5.97 3.18 3.34
C TYR A 167 6.81 3.40 4.60
N LEU A 168 7.07 2.34 5.38
CA LEU A 168 7.81 2.42 6.64
C LEU A 168 9.28 2.80 6.46
N ARG A 169 9.87 2.59 5.28
CA ARG A 169 11.19 3.16 4.97
C ARG A 169 11.23 4.69 5.04
N LYS A 170 10.10 5.35 4.80
CA LYS A 170 9.95 6.81 4.85
C LYS A 170 9.30 7.29 6.15
N HIS A 171 8.42 6.46 6.72
CA HIS A 171 7.62 6.78 7.90
C HIS A 171 7.81 5.72 9.01
N PRO A 172 9.04 5.55 9.53
CA PRO A 172 9.34 4.50 10.50
C PRO A 172 8.56 4.64 11.83
N ASP A 173 8.14 5.87 12.16
CA ASP A 173 7.44 6.18 13.41
C ASP A 173 5.96 5.76 13.38
N GLU A 174 5.40 5.48 12.20
CA GLU A 174 4.02 5.03 12.04
C GLU A 174 3.85 3.50 12.14
N LEU A 175 4.92 2.77 12.45
CA LEU A 175 4.98 1.30 12.47
C LEU A 175 3.77 0.66 13.16
N TRP A 176 3.56 0.97 14.44
CA TRP A 176 2.52 0.32 15.24
C TRP A 176 1.11 0.71 14.81
N THR A 177 0.92 1.96 14.39
CA THR A 177 -0.34 2.44 13.82
C THR A 177 -0.69 1.64 12.57
N LYS A 178 0.23 1.47 11.60
CA LYS A 178 -0.05 0.71 10.37
C LYS A 178 -0.25 -0.77 10.62
N LEU A 179 0.49 -1.37 11.56
CA LEU A 179 0.30 -2.78 11.93
C LEU A 179 -1.06 -3.02 12.61
N ARG A 180 -1.51 -2.10 13.48
CA ARG A 180 -2.86 -2.13 14.06
C ARG A 180 -3.94 -2.06 12.98
N GLU A 181 -3.79 -1.13 12.03
CA GLU A 181 -4.70 -0.99 10.89
C GLU A 181 -4.78 -2.28 10.06
N ALA A 182 -3.64 -2.90 9.74
CA ALA A 182 -3.62 -4.19 9.06
C ALA A 182 -4.34 -5.29 9.87
N ALA A 183 -4.11 -5.34 11.20
CA ALA A 183 -4.79 -6.30 12.08
C ALA A 183 -6.31 -6.10 12.12
N LEU A 184 -6.81 -4.86 12.07
CA LEU A 184 -8.24 -4.57 11.92
C LEU A 184 -8.80 -5.10 10.60
N GLY A 185 -8.02 -5.00 9.51
CA GLY A 185 -8.36 -5.61 8.23
C GLY A 185 -8.51 -7.13 8.32
N VAL A 186 -7.54 -7.81 8.93
CA VAL A 186 -7.58 -9.26 9.14
C VAL A 186 -8.75 -9.66 10.04
N GLN A 187 -8.97 -8.94 11.14
CA GLN A 187 -10.11 -9.17 12.04
C GLN A 187 -11.45 -9.09 11.30
N TYR A 188 -11.61 -8.09 10.42
CA TYR A 188 -12.81 -7.91 9.61
C TYR A 188 -13.05 -9.10 8.67
N LEU A 189 -11.99 -9.62 8.03
CA LEU A 189 -12.07 -10.81 7.17
C LEU A 189 -12.50 -12.05 7.97
N HIS A 190 -11.87 -12.28 9.13
CA HIS A 190 -12.19 -13.40 10.02
C HIS A 190 -13.64 -13.35 10.51
N ALA A 191 -14.14 -12.17 10.86
CA ALA A 191 -15.53 -11.97 11.27
C ALA A 191 -16.55 -12.31 10.16
N ARG A 192 -16.12 -12.37 8.90
CA ARG A 192 -16.91 -12.75 7.71
C ARG A 192 -16.64 -14.17 7.24
N GLY A 193 -15.89 -14.96 8.00
CA GLY A 193 -15.57 -16.34 7.66
C GLY A 193 -14.52 -16.47 6.55
N VAL A 194 -13.77 -15.41 6.23
CA VAL A 194 -12.74 -15.43 5.19
C VAL A 194 -11.36 -15.55 5.82
N VAL A 195 -10.67 -16.63 5.47
CA VAL A 195 -9.23 -16.81 5.73
C VAL A 195 -8.48 -16.07 4.63
N HIS A 196 -7.47 -15.28 4.99
CA HIS A 196 -6.62 -14.60 4.02
C HIS A 196 -5.76 -15.60 3.22
N GLY A 197 -5.04 -16.47 3.92
CA GLY A 197 -4.32 -17.62 3.35
C GLY A 197 -2.96 -17.32 2.71
N ASP A 198 -2.74 -16.11 2.20
CA ASP A 198 -1.44 -15.64 1.68
C ASP A 198 -1.00 -14.31 2.32
N LEU A 199 -1.13 -14.15 3.64
CA LEU A 199 -0.78 -12.88 4.27
C LEU A 199 0.75 -12.71 4.35
N LYS A 200 1.27 -11.61 3.80
CA LYS A 200 2.69 -11.24 3.76
C LYS A 200 2.85 -9.72 3.67
N GLY A 201 4.06 -9.19 3.89
CA GLY A 201 4.29 -7.74 3.93
C GLY A 201 3.83 -6.99 2.67
N ASN A 202 4.02 -7.59 1.49
CA ASN A 202 3.59 -7.00 0.21
C ASN A 202 2.06 -7.00 0.00
N ASN A 203 1.33 -7.80 0.79
CA ASN A 203 -0.13 -7.85 0.77
C ASN A 203 -0.75 -6.92 1.83
N ILE A 204 0.07 -6.06 2.45
CA ILE A 204 -0.37 -4.91 3.25
C ILE A 204 0.07 -3.65 2.51
N VAL A 205 -0.90 -2.86 2.07
CA VAL A 205 -0.68 -1.68 1.25
C VAL A 205 -1.24 -0.43 1.91
N ILE A 206 -0.71 0.75 1.57
CA ILE A 206 -1.14 2.03 2.13
C ILE A 206 -1.96 2.80 1.09
N GLY A 207 -3.24 3.02 1.41
CA GLY A 207 -4.20 3.75 0.59
C GLY A 207 -3.91 5.25 0.49
N SER A 208 -4.65 5.94 -0.37
CA SER A 208 -4.60 7.41 -0.48
C SER A 208 -5.12 8.14 0.77
N ASP A 209 -5.90 7.45 1.59
CA ASP A 209 -6.34 7.87 2.92
C ASP A 209 -5.26 7.68 4.01
N LEU A 210 -4.03 7.31 3.61
CA LEU A 210 -2.91 6.95 4.48
C LEU A 210 -3.18 5.77 5.42
N LYS A 211 -4.23 4.97 5.18
CA LYS A 211 -4.52 3.79 6.03
C LYS A 211 -3.88 2.55 5.45
N ALA A 212 -3.39 1.67 6.32
CA ALA A 212 -3.00 0.33 5.92
C ALA A 212 -4.24 -0.51 5.58
N LYS A 213 -4.15 -1.25 4.48
CA LYS A 213 -5.21 -2.09 3.92
C LYS A 213 -4.65 -3.44 3.52
N VAL A 214 -5.38 -4.49 3.88
CA VAL A 214 -5.07 -5.86 3.48
C VAL A 214 -5.62 -6.11 2.07
N THR A 215 -4.83 -6.75 1.21
CA THR A 215 -5.15 -7.06 -0.21
C THR A 215 -4.81 -8.52 -0.53
N ASP A 216 -5.26 -9.02 -1.68
CA ASP A 216 -4.95 -10.36 -2.19
C ASP A 216 -5.45 -11.53 -1.30
N PHE A 217 -6.46 -11.26 -0.48
CA PHE A 217 -7.20 -12.31 0.23
C PHE A 217 -8.06 -13.11 -0.75
N GLY A 218 -8.23 -14.41 -0.48
CA GLY A 218 -9.05 -15.29 -1.31
C GLY A 218 -8.38 -15.72 -2.61
N LEU A 219 -7.43 -14.96 -3.18
CA LEU A 219 -6.78 -15.30 -4.46
C LEU A 219 -5.91 -16.56 -4.42
N SER A 220 -5.63 -17.13 -3.24
CA SER A 220 -4.88 -18.38 -3.09
C SER A 220 -5.61 -19.58 -3.70
N SER A 221 -6.96 -19.60 -3.70
CA SER A 221 -7.73 -20.67 -4.36
C SER A 221 -7.62 -20.64 -5.89
N LEU A 222 -7.43 -19.47 -6.49
CA LEU A 222 -7.24 -19.34 -7.94
C LEU A 222 -5.86 -19.80 -8.41
N ALA A 223 -4.89 -19.89 -7.51
CA ALA A 223 -3.49 -20.17 -7.83
C ALA A 223 -3.13 -21.66 -7.83
N ASP A 224 -4.12 -22.57 -7.76
CA ASP A 224 -4.00 -24.04 -7.63
C ASP A 224 -3.44 -24.75 -8.89
N SER A 225 -2.42 -24.15 -9.52
CA SER A 225 -1.56 -24.82 -10.47
C SER A 225 -0.53 -25.67 -9.71
N GLU A 226 -0.39 -26.93 -10.11
CA GLU A 226 0.53 -27.94 -9.55
C GLU A 226 2.02 -27.54 -9.63
N ASP A 227 2.33 -26.39 -10.24
CA ASP A 227 3.67 -25.90 -10.54
C ASP A 227 3.99 -24.57 -9.82
N SER A 228 3.50 -24.41 -8.59
CA SER A 228 3.75 -23.23 -7.74
C SER A 228 5.19 -23.19 -7.19
N SER A 229 6.15 -23.07 -8.10
CA SER A 229 7.52 -22.59 -7.81
C SER A 229 7.56 -21.23 -7.08
N ALA A 230 6.44 -20.49 -7.08
CA ALA A 230 6.19 -19.27 -6.29
C ALA A 230 6.15 -19.48 -4.76
N ILE A 231 6.12 -20.74 -4.27
CA ILE A 231 6.28 -21.09 -2.85
C ILE A 231 7.64 -20.60 -2.29
N SER A 232 8.64 -20.28 -3.14
CA SER A 232 9.97 -19.87 -2.67
C SER A 232 9.99 -18.56 -1.83
N GLY A 233 9.09 -17.60 -2.11
CA GLY A 233 9.08 -16.32 -1.38
C GLY A 233 8.19 -16.30 -0.14
N ALA A 234 6.94 -16.79 -0.27
CA ALA A 234 5.92 -16.69 0.78
C ALA A 234 6.25 -17.51 2.05
N LEU A 235 7.13 -18.51 1.94
CA LEU A 235 7.51 -19.40 3.04
C LEU A 235 8.04 -18.70 4.30
N HIS A 236 8.50 -17.45 4.19
CA HIS A 236 8.91 -16.67 5.36
C HIS A 236 7.74 -16.29 6.29
N TRP A 237 6.51 -16.30 5.80
CA TRP A 237 5.29 -15.95 6.56
C TRP A 237 4.38 -17.15 6.83
N VAL A 238 4.65 -18.31 6.22
CA VAL A 238 3.77 -19.48 6.31
C VAL A 238 3.86 -20.16 7.68
N ALA A 239 2.70 -20.47 8.25
CA ALA A 239 2.58 -21.19 9.52
C ALA A 239 3.06 -22.65 9.41
N PRO A 240 3.57 -23.26 10.51
CA PRO A 240 4.14 -24.62 10.46
C PRO A 240 3.19 -25.69 9.90
N GLU A 241 1.93 -25.66 10.28
CA GLU A 241 0.88 -26.57 9.82
C GLU A 241 0.52 -26.39 8.34
N CYS A 242 0.85 -25.22 7.77
CA CYS A 242 0.67 -24.92 6.36
C CYS A 242 1.90 -25.32 5.51
N LEU A 243 2.90 -25.99 6.08
CA LEU A 243 4.05 -26.47 5.32
C LEU A 243 3.83 -27.91 4.85
N ALA A 244 3.17 -28.08 3.70
CA ALA A 244 2.88 -29.38 3.08
C ALA A 244 4.07 -30.35 3.17
N ASP A 245 3.79 -31.57 3.63
CA ASP A 245 4.71 -32.69 3.51
C ASP A 245 4.48 -33.39 2.17
N LYS A 246 5.49 -33.30 1.29
CA LYS A 246 5.44 -33.84 -0.07
C LYS A 246 5.22 -35.37 -0.13
N ASN A 247 5.22 -36.05 1.01
CA ASN A 247 5.05 -37.49 1.15
C ASN A 247 3.58 -37.91 1.34
N VAL A 248 2.64 -36.96 1.42
CA VAL A 248 1.21 -37.25 1.55
C VAL A 248 0.48 -36.66 0.35
N GLU A 249 0.19 -37.50 -0.64
CA GLU A 249 -0.72 -37.16 -1.73
C GLU A 249 -2.08 -36.76 -1.12
N ASN A 250 -2.62 -35.61 -1.53
CA ASN A 250 -3.87 -35.00 -1.04
C ASN A 250 -3.86 -34.35 0.35
N ALA A 251 -2.70 -34.07 0.96
CA ALA A 251 -2.65 -33.16 2.11
C ALA A 251 -2.87 -31.71 1.64
N ALA A 252 -4.13 -31.33 1.41
CA ALA A 252 -4.49 -29.94 1.19
C ALA A 252 -3.95 -29.10 2.36
N THR A 253 -3.05 -28.18 2.05
CA THR A 253 -2.51 -27.19 2.98
C THR A 253 -3.65 -26.30 3.44
N LYS A 254 -4.34 -26.68 4.52
CA LYS A 254 -5.51 -25.94 4.96
C LYS A 254 -5.06 -24.72 5.75
N THR A 255 -5.15 -23.56 5.12
CA THR A 255 -5.03 -22.26 5.79
C THR A 255 -6.22 -22.07 6.72
N THR A 256 -5.99 -21.42 7.87
CA THR A 256 -6.99 -21.15 8.90
C THR A 256 -6.87 -19.71 9.42
N PHE A 257 -7.82 -19.28 10.26
CA PHE A 257 -7.71 -17.97 10.90
C PHE A 257 -6.45 -17.87 11.78
N GLU A 258 -6.10 -18.96 12.44
CA GLU A 258 -4.89 -19.07 13.26
C GLU A 258 -3.62 -19.01 12.40
N SER A 259 -3.63 -19.55 11.17
CA SER A 259 -2.49 -19.40 10.25
C SER A 259 -2.31 -17.95 9.81
N ASP A 260 -3.40 -17.21 9.58
CA ASP A 260 -3.31 -15.77 9.27
C ASP A 260 -2.71 -14.97 10.44
N VAL A 261 -3.06 -15.32 11.69
CA VAL A 261 -2.47 -14.68 12.88
C VAL A 261 -0.95 -14.91 12.93
N TYR A 262 -0.49 -16.13 12.62
CA TYR A 262 0.94 -16.43 12.53
C TYR A 262 1.60 -15.59 11.43
N SER A 263 1.01 -15.54 10.24
CA SER A 263 1.53 -14.78 9.11
C SER A 263 1.58 -13.27 9.39
N LEU A 264 0.58 -12.72 10.07
CA LEU A 264 0.59 -11.34 10.55
C LEU A 264 1.75 -11.11 11.54
N GLY A 265 2.02 -12.07 12.42
CA GLY A 265 3.18 -12.01 13.32
C GLY A 265 4.51 -11.93 12.56
N MET A 266 4.63 -12.66 11.45
CA MET A 266 5.79 -12.56 10.55
C MET A 266 5.85 -11.22 9.81
N CYS A 267 4.71 -10.64 9.42
CA CYS A 267 4.66 -9.27 8.88
C CYS A 267 5.16 -8.24 9.89
N ILE A 268 4.86 -8.40 11.19
CA ILE A 268 5.38 -7.54 12.26
C ILE A 268 6.91 -7.66 12.35
N VAL A 269 7.46 -8.88 12.29
CA VAL A 269 8.92 -9.09 12.29
C VAL A 269 9.58 -8.40 11.10
N GLU A 270 9.03 -8.57 9.90
CA GLU A 270 9.51 -7.89 8.70
C GLU A 270 9.48 -6.36 8.84
N ALA A 271 8.35 -5.81 9.30
CA ALA A 271 8.19 -4.37 9.48
C ALA A 271 9.17 -3.80 10.52
N LEU A 272 9.41 -4.51 11.63
CA LEU A 272 10.42 -4.16 12.62
C LEU A 272 11.83 -4.12 11.99
N ARG A 273 12.18 -5.11 11.16
CA ARG A 273 13.47 -5.13 10.46
C ARG A 273 13.64 -3.98 9.49
N VAL A 274 12.57 -3.58 8.80
CA VAL A 274 12.57 -2.40 7.93
C VAL A 274 12.89 -1.15 8.75
N VAL A 275 12.19 -0.95 9.87
CA VAL A 275 12.39 0.21 10.75
C VAL A 275 13.79 0.20 11.39
N GLU A 276 14.29 -0.96 11.82
CA GLU A 276 15.66 -1.13 12.33
C GLU A 276 16.70 -0.71 11.28
N ALA A 277 16.54 -1.17 10.03
CA ALA A 277 17.45 -0.83 8.94
C ALA A 277 17.48 0.69 8.67
N VAL A 278 16.32 1.35 8.70
CA VAL A 278 16.19 2.81 8.55
C VAL A 278 16.91 3.53 9.70
N LYS A 279 16.62 3.15 10.95
CA LYS A 279 17.21 3.80 12.15
C LYS A 279 18.72 3.62 12.22
N THR A 280 19.21 2.44 11.84
CA THR A 280 20.64 2.11 11.87
C THR A 280 21.40 2.50 10.60
N ARG A 281 20.71 3.07 9.58
CA ARG A 281 21.25 3.40 8.26
C ARG A 281 21.94 2.21 7.56
N LYS A 282 21.51 0.99 7.86
CA LYS A 282 21.99 -0.22 7.20
C LYS A 282 21.28 -0.40 5.85
N PRO A 283 21.92 -1.04 4.86
CA PRO A 283 21.24 -1.38 3.62
C PRO A 283 20.02 -2.25 3.91
N SER A 284 18.83 -1.81 3.46
CA SER A 284 17.54 -2.48 3.71
C SER A 284 17.25 -3.63 2.72
N ASN A 285 18.28 -4.21 2.10
CA ASN A 285 18.10 -5.29 1.15
C ASN A 285 17.88 -6.58 1.94
N GLY A 286 16.67 -7.14 1.88
CA GLY A 286 16.35 -8.42 2.52
C GLY A 286 15.83 -8.33 3.96
N CYS A 287 14.89 -7.43 4.25
CA CYS A 287 14.19 -7.33 5.55
C CYS A 287 13.20 -8.48 5.83
N LEU A 288 13.37 -9.63 5.18
CA LEU A 288 12.51 -10.80 5.36
C LEU A 288 12.51 -11.26 6.82
N PRO A 289 11.43 -11.88 7.32
CA PRO A 289 11.34 -12.34 8.71
C PRO A 289 12.56 -13.14 9.17
N TRP A 290 12.94 -14.15 8.37
CA TRP A 290 14.09 -15.04 8.58
C TRP A 290 15.42 -14.52 8.03
N GLY A 291 15.45 -13.30 7.48
CA GLY A 291 16.60 -12.76 6.77
C GLY A 291 16.89 -13.51 5.45
N VAL A 292 18.09 -13.34 4.93
CA VAL A 292 18.55 -13.96 3.68
C VAL A 292 19.16 -15.34 3.99
N ILE A 293 18.30 -16.32 4.28
CA ILE A 293 18.70 -17.72 4.47
C ILE A 293 18.02 -18.61 3.44
N ASP A 294 18.60 -19.79 3.19
CA ASP A 294 18.04 -20.76 2.25
C ASP A 294 16.62 -21.20 2.66
N ILE A 295 15.74 -21.33 1.66
CA ILE A 295 14.33 -21.58 1.91
C ILE A 295 14.05 -22.96 2.52
N VAL A 296 14.92 -23.94 2.29
CA VAL A 296 14.89 -25.25 2.94
C VAL A 296 15.22 -25.09 4.42
N ALA A 297 16.15 -24.20 4.77
CA ALA A 297 16.47 -23.88 6.16
C ALA A 297 15.31 -23.16 6.86
N VAL A 298 14.64 -22.21 6.19
CA VAL A 298 13.40 -21.59 6.68
C VAL A 298 12.37 -22.67 6.99
N LYS A 299 12.07 -23.52 6.00
CA LYS A 299 11.08 -24.60 6.14
C LYS A 299 11.41 -25.54 7.29
N TYR A 300 12.68 -25.90 7.46
CA TYR A 300 13.15 -26.74 8.57
C TYR A 300 12.94 -26.05 9.93
N HIS A 301 13.33 -24.79 10.07
CA HIS A 301 13.19 -24.06 11.33
C HIS A 301 11.72 -23.86 11.73
N VAL A 302 10.88 -23.49 10.78
CA VAL A 302 9.43 -23.32 11.01
C VAL A 302 8.82 -24.66 11.46
N ARG A 303 9.16 -25.78 10.82
CA ARG A 303 8.71 -27.13 11.22
C ARG A 303 9.17 -27.53 12.62
N CYS A 304 10.34 -27.08 13.05
CA CYS A 304 10.82 -27.27 14.41
C CYS A 304 10.14 -26.34 15.44
N GLY A 305 9.17 -25.51 15.03
CA GLY A 305 8.52 -24.53 15.90
C GLY A 305 9.46 -23.40 16.34
N LYS A 306 10.55 -23.16 15.60
CA LYS A 306 11.45 -22.04 15.88
C LYS A 306 10.87 -20.75 15.31
N LEU A 307 11.24 -19.64 15.93
CA LEU A 307 10.98 -18.30 15.40
C LEU A 307 12.25 -17.73 14.76
N PRO A 308 12.11 -16.76 13.84
CA PRO A 308 13.27 -16.07 13.28
C PRO A 308 14.08 -15.36 14.37
N PRO A 309 15.34 -14.98 14.08
CA PRO A 309 16.13 -14.16 15.00
C PRO A 309 15.35 -12.91 15.43
N ARG A 310 15.32 -12.62 16.73
CA ARG A 310 14.59 -11.48 17.27
C ARG A 310 15.13 -10.16 16.67
N PRO A 311 14.28 -9.34 16.03
CA PRO A 311 14.67 -7.99 15.58
C PRO A 311 14.81 -7.04 16.78
N GLU A 312 15.38 -5.85 16.56
CA GLU A 312 15.46 -4.82 17.61
C GLU A 312 14.05 -4.36 18.05
N CYS A 313 13.59 -4.85 19.21
CA CYS A 313 12.26 -4.58 19.76
C CYS A 313 12.22 -4.85 21.27
N GLU A 314 11.26 -4.26 21.98
CA GLU A 314 11.05 -4.44 23.41
C GLU A 314 10.53 -5.85 23.76
N ASP A 315 10.70 -6.27 25.02
CA ASP A 315 10.27 -7.60 25.47
C ASP A 315 8.75 -7.80 25.34
N GLY A 316 7.95 -6.76 25.57
CA GLY A 316 6.50 -6.81 25.37
C GLY A 316 6.11 -7.02 23.91
N GLN A 317 6.79 -6.30 23.00
CA GLN A 317 6.58 -6.41 21.55
C GLN A 317 6.94 -7.80 21.04
N TRP A 318 8.08 -8.35 21.47
CA TRP A 318 8.47 -9.73 21.16
C TRP A 318 7.54 -10.76 21.79
N GLY A 319 7.05 -10.50 23.02
CA GLY A 319 6.07 -11.33 23.70
C GLY A 319 4.75 -11.46 22.93
N LEU A 320 4.28 -10.39 22.30
CA LEU A 320 3.13 -10.44 21.39
C LEU A 320 3.41 -11.35 20.19
N ILE A 321 4.53 -11.13 19.48
CA ILE A 321 4.91 -11.93 18.31
C ILE A 321 5.01 -13.42 18.67
N ARG A 322 5.59 -13.77 19.82
CA ARG A 322 5.66 -15.16 20.29
C ARG A 322 4.29 -15.80 20.50
N ARG A 323 3.31 -15.05 21.02
CA ARG A 323 1.94 -15.55 21.21
C ARG A 323 1.18 -15.66 19.88
N MET A 324 1.45 -14.78 18.93
CA MET A 324 0.90 -14.86 17.56
C MET A 324 1.47 -16.06 16.81
N CYS A 325 2.76 -16.33 16.99
CA CYS A 325 3.49 -17.37 16.27
C CYS A 325 3.68 -18.66 17.10
N ALA A 326 2.74 -18.98 18.00
CA ALA A 326 2.77 -20.24 18.74
C ALA A 326 2.74 -21.44 17.76
N ALA A 327 3.48 -22.50 18.08
CA ALA A 327 3.66 -23.63 17.17
C ALA A 327 2.33 -24.34 16.89
N LYS A 328 1.48 -24.52 17.91
CA LYS A 328 0.14 -25.07 17.73
C LYS A 328 -0.87 -23.95 17.41
N PRO A 329 -1.72 -24.11 16.38
CA PRO A 329 -2.72 -23.12 16.01
C PRO A 329 -3.63 -22.70 17.17
N GLU A 330 -4.11 -23.65 17.96
CA GLU A 330 -5.04 -23.44 19.07
C GLU A 330 -4.45 -22.69 20.27
N GLU A 331 -3.12 -22.63 20.36
CA GLU A 331 -2.40 -21.88 21.40
C GLU A 331 -2.17 -20.41 20.99
N ARG A 332 -2.45 -20.05 19.73
CA ARG A 332 -2.23 -18.69 19.24
C ARG A 332 -3.25 -17.73 19.84
N ILE A 333 -2.76 -16.53 20.14
CA ILE A 333 -3.60 -15.43 20.58
C ILE A 333 -4.65 -15.08 19.52
N LYS A 334 -5.86 -14.72 19.96
CA LYS A 334 -6.94 -14.32 19.05
C LYS A 334 -6.64 -12.99 18.36
N ILE A 335 -7.07 -12.84 17.11
CA ILE A 335 -6.89 -11.60 16.34
C ILE A 335 -7.46 -10.36 17.05
N SER A 336 -8.54 -10.50 17.82
CA SER A 336 -9.09 -9.40 18.62
C SER A 336 -8.09 -8.88 19.66
N THR A 337 -7.44 -9.77 20.39
CA THR A 337 -6.45 -9.39 21.40
C THR A 337 -5.17 -8.87 20.75
N VAL A 338 -4.83 -9.33 19.54
CA VAL A 338 -3.74 -8.73 18.74
C VAL A 338 -4.04 -7.27 18.42
N VAL A 339 -5.26 -6.96 17.99
CA VAL A 339 -5.69 -5.57 17.72
C VAL A 339 -5.55 -4.71 18.98
N ASP A 340 -6.03 -5.18 20.13
CA ASP A 340 -5.95 -4.44 21.40
C ASP A 340 -4.49 -4.16 21.82
N GLU A 341 -3.60 -5.15 21.68
CA GLU A 341 -2.19 -5.02 22.03
C GLU A 341 -1.45 -4.07 21.06
N LEU A 342 -1.75 -4.14 19.76
CA LEU A 342 -1.19 -3.22 18.77
C LEU A 342 -1.71 -1.79 18.96
N GLU A 343 -2.95 -1.63 19.42
CA GLU A 343 -3.50 -0.33 19.81
C GLU A 343 -2.74 0.27 21.00
N ARG A 344 -2.46 -0.54 22.01
CA ARG A 344 -1.63 -0.09 23.14
C ARG A 344 -0.25 0.38 22.68
N LEU A 345 0.41 -0.38 21.80
CA LEU A 345 1.72 -0.02 21.25
C LEU A 345 1.68 1.27 20.39
N ALA A 346 0.62 1.46 19.61
CA ALA A 346 0.44 2.68 18.81
C ALA A 346 0.25 3.92 19.71
N ASN A 347 -0.53 3.79 20.79
CA ASN A 347 -0.77 4.89 21.74
C ASN A 347 0.48 5.25 22.55
N ASP A 348 1.26 4.26 22.97
CA ASP A 348 2.54 4.47 23.66
C ASP A 348 3.51 5.27 22.78
N THR A 349 3.56 4.96 21.48
CA THR A 349 4.40 5.67 20.49
C THR A 349 3.97 7.11 20.30
N ASN A 350 2.67 7.38 20.16
CA ASN A 350 2.15 8.75 20.03
C ASN A 350 2.42 9.60 21.28
N THR A 351 2.35 9.00 22.47
CA THR A 351 2.63 9.69 23.73
C THR A 351 4.09 10.11 23.83
N GLN A 352 5.01 9.22 23.42
CA GLN A 352 6.45 9.53 23.37
C GLN A 352 6.77 10.57 22.29
N ALA A 353 6.13 10.48 21.11
CA ALA A 353 6.30 11.46 20.05
C ALA A 353 5.85 12.86 20.51
N ASN A 354 4.67 12.98 21.14
CA ASN A 354 4.16 14.26 21.63
C ASN A 354 5.08 14.86 22.72
N ASP A 355 5.59 14.07 23.67
CA ASP A 355 6.52 14.56 24.70
C ASP A 355 7.86 15.04 24.09
N VAL A 356 8.38 14.36 23.07
CA VAL A 356 9.58 14.82 22.34
C VAL A 356 9.30 16.09 21.54
N THR A 357 8.13 16.18 20.92
CA THR A 357 7.74 17.33 20.11
C THR A 357 7.52 18.55 21.02
N ASP A 358 6.86 18.41 22.16
CA ASP A 358 6.68 19.49 23.15
C ASP A 358 8.02 20.00 23.71
N ARG A 359 8.96 19.09 23.99
CA ARG A 359 10.32 19.47 24.43
C ARG A 359 11.12 20.17 23.33
N MET A 360 11.01 19.73 22.07
CA MET A 360 11.64 20.40 20.93
C MET A 360 11.02 21.77 20.66
N HIS A 361 9.71 21.93 20.80
CA HIS A 361 9.02 23.22 20.67
C HIS A 361 9.47 24.20 21.75
N SER A 362 9.55 23.76 23.01
CA SER A 362 10.05 24.58 24.11
C SER A 362 11.50 25.05 23.86
N ALA A 363 12.38 24.16 23.38
CA ALA A 363 13.79 24.49 23.10
C ALA A 363 13.96 25.42 21.87
N ASN A 364 13.13 25.26 20.84
CA ASN A 364 13.15 26.10 19.64
C ASN A 364 12.61 27.50 19.92
N GLN A 365 11.58 27.64 20.76
CA GLN A 365 11.01 28.94 21.13
C GLN A 365 12.02 29.79 21.91
N GLU A 366 12.80 29.16 22.80
CA GLU A 366 13.88 29.81 23.55
C GLU A 366 15.02 30.28 22.63
N SER A 367 15.35 29.48 21.60
CA SER A 367 16.36 29.82 20.59
C SER A 367 15.93 30.97 19.67
N VAL A 368 14.66 31.00 19.24
CA VAL A 368 14.11 32.09 18.43
C VAL A 368 14.10 33.39 19.23
N ALA A 369 13.70 33.35 20.50
CA ALA A 369 13.73 34.51 21.38
C ALA A 369 15.15 35.09 21.54
N LEU A 370 16.16 34.22 21.67
CA LEU A 370 17.56 34.62 21.77
C LEU A 370 18.06 35.31 20.48
N VAL A 371 17.76 34.73 19.32
CA VAL A 371 18.15 35.28 18.01
C VAL A 371 17.47 36.62 17.76
N THR A 372 16.19 36.75 18.08
CA THR A 372 15.45 38.01 17.96
C THR A 372 16.01 39.08 18.90
N ALA A 373 16.40 38.72 20.13
CA ALA A 373 17.02 39.64 21.08
C ALA A 373 18.39 40.16 20.59
N GLU A 374 19.24 39.28 20.04
CA GLU A 374 20.54 39.68 19.51
C GLU A 374 20.38 40.55 18.24
N ALA A 375 19.44 40.20 17.36
CA ALA A 375 19.12 41.02 16.19
C ALA A 375 18.66 42.44 16.59
N ARG A 376 17.83 42.56 17.64
CA ARG A 376 17.41 43.86 18.20
C ARG A 376 18.57 44.66 18.76
N LYS A 377 19.49 44.00 19.47
CA LYS A 377 20.68 44.64 20.04
C LYS A 377 21.60 45.18 18.94
N LEU A 378 21.89 44.38 17.92
CA LEU A 378 22.70 44.79 16.77
C LEU A 378 22.06 45.96 16.01
N LEU A 379 20.74 45.94 15.82
CA LEU A 379 19.99 47.06 15.21
C LEU A 379 20.06 48.35 16.05
N ALA A 380 20.11 48.24 17.38
CA ALA A 380 20.22 49.39 18.27
C ALA A 380 21.64 50.00 18.25
N GLU A 381 22.69 49.18 18.26
CA GLU A 381 24.09 49.63 18.18
C GLU A 381 24.40 50.35 16.86
N TRP A 382 23.75 49.93 15.77
CA TRP A 382 23.90 50.57 14.45
C TRP A 382 23.26 51.96 14.35
N ARG A 383 22.18 52.24 15.10
CA ARG A 383 21.55 53.57 15.13
C ARG A 383 22.50 54.66 15.63
N SER A 384 23.39 54.33 16.56
CA SER A 384 24.39 55.27 17.12
C SER A 384 25.50 55.66 16.14
N ASN A 385 25.67 54.93 15.04
CA ASN A 385 26.75 55.15 14.07
C ASN A 385 26.20 55.74 12.76
N THR A 386 25.64 56.96 12.82
CA THR A 386 24.95 57.60 11.70
C THR A 386 25.81 58.69 11.03
N GLU A 387 26.78 58.26 10.22
CA GLU A 387 27.25 59.03 9.06
C GLU A 387 27.50 58.08 7.88
N GLN A 388 26.44 57.62 7.20
CA GLN A 388 26.37 57.45 5.73
C GLN A 388 25.11 56.69 5.23
N HIS A 389 24.42 57.35 4.29
CA HIS A 389 23.61 56.84 3.15
C HIS A 389 22.16 56.32 3.37
N ASN A 390 21.22 57.05 2.76
CA ASN A 390 19.76 56.89 2.75
C ASN A 390 19.20 55.60 2.11
N VAL A 391 20.01 54.81 1.38
CA VAL A 391 19.52 53.59 0.71
C VAL A 391 19.46 52.39 1.68
N SER A 392 20.35 52.37 2.69
CA SER A 392 20.37 51.33 3.71
C SER A 392 19.14 51.41 4.63
N LEU A 393 18.68 52.62 4.95
CA LEU A 393 17.56 52.86 5.88
C LEU A 393 16.24 52.20 5.44
N VAL A 394 15.91 52.23 4.15
CA VAL A 394 14.65 51.66 3.62
C VAL A 394 14.64 50.13 3.68
N MET A 395 15.77 49.48 3.40
CA MET A 395 15.93 48.03 3.55
C MET A 395 15.85 47.60 5.02
N TYR A 396 16.38 48.42 5.94
CA TYR A 396 16.36 48.14 7.38
C TYR A 396 14.97 48.33 8.01
N ASP A 397 14.19 49.32 7.58
CA ASP A 397 12.81 49.50 8.05
C ASP A 397 11.93 48.30 7.65
N SER A 398 12.10 47.77 6.42
CA SER A 398 11.42 46.56 5.96
C SER A 398 11.75 45.32 6.81
N LEU A 399 13.04 45.11 7.10
CA LEU A 399 13.50 43.98 7.93
C LEU A 399 12.95 44.07 9.36
N ARG A 400 12.92 45.27 9.94
CA ARG A 400 12.39 45.52 11.28
C ARG A 400 10.90 45.22 11.35
N ASP A 401 10.12 45.71 10.39
CA ASP A 401 8.66 45.57 10.42
C ASP A 401 8.26 44.10 10.24
N ARG A 402 9.08 43.30 9.54
CA ARG A 402 8.89 41.85 9.44
C ARG A 402 9.34 41.06 10.67
N ILE A 403 10.41 41.48 11.35
CA ILE A 403 10.76 40.92 12.67
C ILE A 403 9.61 41.13 13.67
N LYS A 404 8.98 42.31 13.64
CA LYS A 404 7.79 42.58 14.47
C LYS A 404 6.60 41.67 14.10
N SER A 405 6.34 41.49 12.80
CA SER A 405 5.26 40.61 12.34
C SER A 405 5.48 39.15 12.76
N VAL A 406 6.72 38.66 12.76
CA VAL A 406 7.05 37.32 13.27
C VAL A 406 6.83 37.23 14.79
N ASP A 407 7.20 38.27 15.55
CA ASP A 407 6.97 38.31 17.01
C ASP A 407 5.48 38.35 17.39
N GLU A 408 4.65 39.08 16.63
CA GLU A 408 3.20 39.13 16.81
C GLU A 408 2.57 37.75 16.53
N LEU A 409 2.98 37.08 15.45
CA LEU A 409 2.52 35.73 15.11
C LEU A 409 2.94 34.67 16.14
N ILE A 410 4.11 34.83 16.78
CA ILE A 410 4.55 33.96 17.87
C ILE A 410 3.72 34.21 19.14
N ALA A 411 3.30 35.46 19.41
CA ALA A 411 2.50 35.82 20.57
C ALA A 411 1.03 35.36 20.48
N GLU A 412 0.49 35.19 19.28
CA GLU A 412 -0.92 34.82 19.03
C GLU A 412 -1.21 33.30 19.04
N GLY A 413 -0.18 32.45 19.01
CA GLY A 413 -0.24 31.10 19.58
C GLY A 413 -0.97 29.97 18.81
N ASP A 414 -1.22 30.05 17.49
CA ASP A 414 -1.81 28.90 16.75
C ASP A 414 -1.49 28.84 15.24
N HIS A 415 -0.26 29.18 14.81
CA HIS A 415 0.09 29.27 13.39
C HIS A 415 1.48 28.69 13.05
N GLU A 416 1.73 27.42 13.41
CA GLU A 416 3.04 26.75 13.30
C GLU A 416 3.66 26.81 11.89
N ALA A 417 2.91 26.43 10.85
CA ALA A 417 3.42 26.44 9.47
C ALA A 417 3.66 27.86 8.91
N ALA A 418 2.82 28.82 9.30
CA ALA A 418 2.94 30.21 8.84
C ALA A 418 4.09 30.94 9.54
N CYS A 419 4.31 30.67 10.84
CA CYS A 419 5.45 31.18 11.61
C CYS A 419 6.78 30.70 11.02
N TRP A 420 6.92 29.39 10.75
CA TRP A 420 8.15 28.84 10.17
C TRP A 420 8.41 29.37 8.75
N SER A 421 7.36 29.52 7.93
CA SER A 421 7.47 30.12 6.60
C SER A 421 7.92 31.59 6.66
N ALA A 422 7.32 32.38 7.56
CA ALA A 422 7.68 33.78 7.77
C ALA A 422 9.12 33.94 8.27
N PHE A 423 9.56 33.09 9.19
CA PHE A 423 10.93 33.06 9.70
C PHE A 423 11.95 32.68 8.62
N HIS A 424 11.70 31.63 7.85
CA HIS A 424 12.60 31.26 6.74
C HIS A 424 12.68 32.35 5.67
N SER A 425 11.56 32.99 5.34
CA SER A 425 11.53 34.11 4.41
C SER A 425 12.36 35.30 4.93
N LEU A 426 12.28 35.59 6.23
CA LEU A 426 13.09 36.62 6.89
C LEU A 426 14.59 36.32 6.80
N VAL A 427 15.00 35.08 7.06
CA VAL A 427 16.41 34.66 6.99
C VAL A 427 16.97 34.76 5.56
N VAL A 428 16.18 34.35 4.56
CA VAL A 428 16.59 34.45 3.14
C VAL A 428 16.76 35.90 2.73
N GLU A 429 15.86 36.78 3.14
CA GLU A 429 15.94 38.21 2.79
C GLU A 429 17.05 38.93 3.54
N ALA A 430 17.28 38.63 4.81
CA ALA A 430 18.42 39.16 5.56
C ALA A 430 19.75 38.77 4.89
N ARG A 431 19.87 37.53 4.41
CA ARG A 431 21.04 37.06 3.64
C ARG A 431 21.17 37.79 2.30
N ALA A 432 20.07 37.99 1.56
CA ALA A 432 20.08 38.73 0.30
C ALA A 432 20.46 40.21 0.49
N SER A 433 19.91 40.86 1.51
CA SER A 433 20.24 42.24 1.88
C SER A 433 21.70 42.38 2.32
N THR A 434 22.22 41.40 3.08
CA THR A 434 23.63 41.34 3.47
C THR A 434 24.55 41.14 2.25
N ALA A 435 24.17 40.28 1.31
CA ALA A 435 24.92 40.07 0.07
C ALA A 435 24.92 41.34 -0.82
N ASN A 436 23.81 42.06 -0.89
CA ASN A 436 23.71 43.34 -1.60
C ASN A 436 24.60 44.41 -0.95
N LEU A 437 24.70 44.44 0.38
CA LEU A 437 25.60 45.33 1.11
C LEU A 437 27.09 44.99 0.90
N LYS A 438 27.46 43.70 0.80
CA LYS A 438 28.85 43.28 0.51
C LYS A 438 29.37 43.78 -0.85
N SER A 439 28.49 44.07 -1.81
CA SER A 439 28.89 44.63 -3.11
C SER A 439 29.30 46.12 -3.06
N THR A 440 29.06 46.81 -1.94
CA THR A 440 29.47 48.22 -1.71
C THR A 440 30.70 48.37 -0.81
N GLY A 441 31.42 47.26 -0.55
CA GLY A 441 32.78 47.32 0.00
C GLY A 441 32.88 47.52 1.52
N ARG A 442 31.94 47.03 2.31
CA ARG A 442 32.16 46.81 3.75
C ARG A 442 31.66 45.42 4.18
N ASP A 443 32.59 44.63 4.70
CA ASP A 443 32.34 43.29 5.24
C ASP A 443 31.59 43.41 6.58
N LEU A 444 30.55 42.61 6.77
CA LEU A 444 29.58 42.76 7.87
C LEU A 444 29.30 41.44 8.61
N ILE A 445 30.23 40.47 8.53
CA ILE A 445 30.18 39.24 9.34
C ILE A 445 31.62 38.81 9.66
N SER A 446 32.20 39.40 10.70
CA SER A 446 33.02 38.66 11.68
C SER A 446 32.25 38.61 12.97
#